data_AF-X1EY65-F1
#
_entry.id   AF-X1EY65-F1
#
_cell.length_a   1.000
_cell.length_b   1.000
_cell.length_c   1.000
_cell.angle_alpha   90.00
_cell.angle_beta   90.00
_cell.angle_gamma   90.00
#
_symmetry.space_group_name_H-M   'P 1'
#
loop_
_entity.id
_entity.type
_entity.pdbx_description
1 polymer ?
#
loop_
_entity_poly.entity_id
_entity_poly.type
_entity_poly.pdbx_seq_one_letter_code
_entity_poly.pdbx_strand_id
1 'polypeptide(L)'
;DSSLTIKVGRLALETGIFPLYEVEKGKYRITVDMPEPLRPVEDYLKPQGRFRHLTPDKIEEMQARVNLEIKKLMNKVNYSQSWEELS
;
A
#
# COMPACT_ATOMS: atom_id res chain seq x y z
N ASP A 1 17.95 -10.48 11.88
CA ASP A 1 17.18 -11.70 11.57
C ASP A 1 16.50 -11.52 10.21
N SER A 2 16.91 -12.32 9.23
CA SER A 2 16.39 -12.22 7.85
C SER A 2 14.92 -12.64 7.74
N SER A 3 14.42 -13.48 8.65
CA SER A 3 13.02 -13.93 8.65
C SER A 3 12.05 -12.77 8.94
N LEU A 4 12.43 -11.88 9.86
CA LEU A 4 11.68 -10.67 10.19
C LEU A 4 11.61 -9.72 8.99
N THR A 5 12.66 -9.67 8.17
CA THR A 5 12.71 -8.80 6.97
C THR A 5 11.69 -9.24 5.93
N ILE A 6 11.59 -10.55 5.66
CA ILE A 6 10.59 -11.11 4.73
C ILE A 6 9.17 -10.82 5.24
N LYS A 7 8.93 -11.01 6.54
CA LYS A 7 7.63 -10.75 7.15
C LYS A 7 7.21 -9.28 7.04
N VAL A 8 8.12 -8.35 7.34
CA VAL A 8 7.85 -6.91 7.23
C VAL A 8 7.59 -6.51 5.77
N GLY A 9 8.29 -7.11 4.81
CA GLY A 9 8.04 -6.91 3.38
C GLY A 9 6.63 -7.34 2.97
N ARG A 10 6.17 -8.52 3.41
CA ARG A 10 4.79 -8.98 3.16
C ARG A 10 3.76 -8.04 3.80
N LEU A 11 3.98 -7.65 5.05
CA LEU A 11 3.09 -6.72 5.77
C LEU A 11 3.00 -5.35 5.07
N ALA A 12 4.07 -4.88 4.43
CA ALA A 12 4.06 -3.62 3.69
C ALA A 12 3.04 -3.64 2.54
N LEU A 13 2.92 -4.76 1.85
CA LEU A 13 1.92 -5.00 0.80
C LEU A 13 0.53 -5.25 1.41
N GLU A 14 0.42 -6.16 2.38
CA GLU A 14 -0.86 -6.60 2.95
C GLU A 14 -1.61 -5.48 3.68
N THR A 15 -0.90 -4.48 4.21
CA THR A 15 -1.50 -3.29 4.84
C THR A 15 -1.73 -2.14 3.86
N GLY A 16 -1.22 -2.24 2.62
CA GLY A 16 -1.31 -1.18 1.62
C GLY A 16 -0.36 0.01 1.86
N ILE A 17 0.59 -0.09 2.81
CA ILE A 17 1.58 0.98 3.07
C ILE A 17 2.54 1.15 1.89
N PHE A 18 2.93 0.05 1.24
CA PHE A 18 3.73 0.05 0.02
C PHE A 18 3.05 -0.83 -1.04
N PRO A 19 2.04 -0.30 -1.76
CA PRO A 19 1.42 -1.03 -2.86
C PRO A 19 2.42 -1.16 -4.02
N LEU A 20 2.40 -2.31 -4.68
CA LEU A 20 3.25 -2.59 -5.83
C LEU A 20 2.43 -2.46 -7.11
N TYR A 21 2.84 -1.54 -7.97
CA TYR A 21 2.19 -1.26 -9.25
C TYR A 21 3.21 -0.78 -10.28
N GLU A 22 2.85 -0.92 -11.54
CA GLU A 22 3.58 -0.44 -12.71
C GLU A 22 2.78 0.66 -13.40
N VAL A 23 3.51 1.56 -14.07
CA VAL A 23 2.93 2.52 -15.00
C VAL A 23 3.65 2.34 -16.32
N GLU A 24 2.99 1.68 -17.26
CA GLU A 24 3.53 1.41 -18.58
C GLU A 24 2.72 2.20 -19.59
N LYS A 25 3.41 3.05 -20.36
CA LYS A 25 2.79 3.88 -21.39
C LYS A 25 1.56 4.68 -20.94
N GLY A 26 1.57 5.17 -19.70
CA GLY A 26 0.46 5.93 -19.11
C GLY A 26 -0.63 5.08 -18.45
N LYS A 27 -0.64 3.75 -18.67
CA LYS A 27 -1.57 2.81 -18.04
C LYS A 27 -1.01 2.28 -16.73
N TYR A 28 -1.82 2.35 -15.67
CA TYR A 28 -1.48 1.81 -14.35
C TYR A 28 -1.95 0.36 -14.23
N ARG A 29 -1.13 -0.49 -13.59
CA ARG A 29 -1.46 -1.88 -13.28
C ARG A 29 -0.91 -2.30 -11.92
N ILE A 30 -1.71 -2.98 -11.10
CA ILE A 30 -1.21 -3.63 -9.86
C ILE A 30 -0.35 -4.84 -10.26
N THR A 31 0.87 -4.93 -9.72
CA THR A 31 1.79 -6.04 -10.03
C THR A 31 1.71 -7.19 -9.05
N VAL A 32 1.31 -6.91 -7.82
CA VAL A 32 1.09 -7.92 -6.80
C VAL A 32 -0.23 -7.63 -6.09
N ASP A 33 -1.13 -8.60 -6.13
CA ASP A 33 -2.44 -8.47 -5.52
C ASP A 33 -2.32 -8.22 -4.01
N MET A 34 -3.03 -7.20 -3.54
CA MET A 34 -3.20 -6.92 -2.12
C MET A 34 -4.46 -7.66 -1.62
N PRO A 35 -4.50 -8.08 -0.35
CA PRO A 35 -5.69 -8.68 0.21
C PRO A 35 -6.84 -7.66 0.25
N GLU A 36 -8.06 -8.14 0.01
CA GLU A 36 -9.28 -7.39 0.23
C GLU A 36 -10.15 -8.10 1.29
N PRO A 37 -10.36 -7.51 2.47
CA PRO A 37 -9.88 -6.20 2.92
C PRO A 37 -8.38 -6.17 3.26
N LEU A 38 -7.78 -4.98 3.20
CA LEU A 38 -6.41 -4.74 3.67
C LEU A 38 -6.30 -5.01 5.17
N ARG A 39 -5.09 -5.41 5.60
CA ARG A 39 -4.76 -5.52 7.03
C ARG A 39 -4.66 -4.13 7.69
N PRO A 40 -4.89 -4.04 9.00
CA PRO A 40 -4.62 -2.80 9.74
C PRO A 40 -3.15 -2.39 9.63
N VAL A 41 -2.88 -1.09 9.45
CA VAL A 41 -1.51 -0.55 9.36
C VAL A 41 -0.67 -0.84 10.60
N GLU A 42 -1.32 -1.02 11.75
CA GLU A 42 -0.66 -1.38 13.01
C GLU A 42 0.13 -2.70 12.88
N ASP A 43 -0.34 -3.66 12.08
CA ASP A 43 0.34 -4.94 11.89
C ASP A 43 1.73 -4.76 11.29
N TYR A 44 1.89 -3.79 10.37
CA TYR A 44 3.18 -3.41 9.81
C TYR A 44 4.03 -2.63 10.84
N LEU A 45 3.42 -1.71 11.59
CA LEU A 45 4.15 -0.79 12.48
C LEU A 45 4.71 -1.49 13.73
N LYS A 46 3.89 -2.33 14.37
CA LYS A 46 4.18 -2.98 15.67
C LYS A 46 5.51 -3.74 15.76
N PRO A 47 5.95 -4.55 14.76
CA PRO A 47 7.23 -5.25 14.85
C PRO A 47 8.46 -4.33 14.74
N GLN A 48 8.31 -3.06 14.35
CA GLN A 48 9.42 -2.17 14.04
C GLN A 48 9.67 -1.18 15.18
N GLY A 49 10.84 -1.28 15.83
CA GLY A 49 11.19 -0.45 17.00
C GLY A 49 11.08 1.07 16.77
N ARG A 50 11.35 1.54 15.54
CA ARG A 50 11.26 2.95 15.15
C ARG A 50 9.86 3.57 15.27
N PHE A 51 8.81 2.75 15.35
CA PHE A 51 7.42 3.22 15.45
C PHE A 51 6.82 3.07 16.84
N ARG A 52 7.58 2.61 17.84
CA ARG A 52 7.09 2.38 19.21
C ARG A 52 6.54 3.61 19.92
N HIS A 53 6.90 4.81 19.46
CA HIS A 53 6.48 6.08 20.05
C HIS A 53 5.17 6.62 19.46
N LEU A 54 4.60 5.96 18.45
CA LEU A 54 3.35 6.41 17.83
C LEU A 54 2.17 6.19 18.77
N THR A 55 1.31 7.19 18.86
CA THR A 55 0.05 7.14 19.62
C THR A 55 -1.05 6.45 18.80
N PRO A 56 -2.11 5.93 19.43
CA PRO A 56 -3.26 5.37 18.73
C PRO A 56 -3.87 6.34 17.69
N ASP A 57 -4.06 7.61 18.04
CA ASP A 57 -4.58 8.64 17.13
C ASP A 57 -3.70 8.80 15.87
N LYS A 58 -2.38 8.69 16.03
CA LYS A 58 -1.45 8.77 14.91
C LYS A 58 -1.53 7.55 14.01
N ILE A 59 -1.73 6.37 14.59
CA ILE A 59 -1.94 5.11 13.85
C ILE A 59 -3.26 5.18 13.07
N GLU A 60 -4.31 5.75 13.66
CA GLU A 60 -5.60 5.94 12.98
C GLU A 60 -5.48 6.93 11.80
N GLU A 61 -4.78 8.05 11.99
CA GLU A 61 -4.47 9.00 10.90
C GLU A 61 -3.73 8.31 9.75
N MET A 62 -2.74 7.46 10.07
CA MET A 62 -2.01 6.67 9.08
C MET A 62 -2.91 5.66 8.36
N GLN A 63 -3.81 4.98 9.08
CA GLN A 63 -4.78 4.05 8.50
C GLN A 63 -5.69 4.77 7.49
N ALA A 64 -6.25 5.92 7.88
CA ALA A 64 -7.11 6.72 7.01
C ALA A 64 -6.36 7.19 5.76
N ARG A 65 -5.11 7.62 5.94
CA ARG A 65 -4.22 8.04 4.84
C ARG A 65 -3.95 6.91 3.86
N VAL A 66 -3.58 5.72 4.35
CA VAL A 66 -3.33 4.54 3.52
C VAL A 66 -4.58 4.14 2.73
N ASN A 67 -5.73 4.08 3.39
CA ASN A 67 -7.00 3.78 2.74
C ASN A 67 -7.33 4.77 1.61
N LEU A 68 -7.08 6.07 1.81
CA LEU A 68 -7.29 7.09 0.79
C LEU A 68 -6.34 6.93 -0.40
N GLU A 69 -5.06 6.68 -0.16
CA GLU A 69 -4.08 6.54 -1.24
C GLU A 69 -4.30 5.26 -2.05
N ILE A 70 -4.73 4.16 -1.42
CA ILE A 70 -5.14 2.95 -2.14
C ILE A 70 -6.36 3.23 -3.02
N LYS A 71 -7.39 3.94 -2.53
CA LYS A 71 -8.54 4.33 -3.35
C LYS A 71 -8.13 5.16 -4.57
N LYS A 72 -7.20 6.10 -4.40
CA LYS A 72 -6.65 6.90 -5.51
C LYS A 72 -5.87 6.03 -6.50
N LEU A 73 -5.06 5.10 -6.00
CA LEU A 73 -4.32 4.17 -6.85
C LEU A 73 -5.28 3.29 -7.67
N MET A 74 -6.29 2.70 -7.04
CA MET A 74 -7.29 1.89 -7.73
C MET A 74 -8.09 2.71 -8.74
N ASN A 75 -8.38 3.98 -8.46
CA ASN A 75 -8.96 4.88 -9.45
C ASN A 75 -8.03 5.06 -10.67
N LYS A 76 -6.73 5.28 -10.45
CA LYS A 76 -5.76 5.34 -11.56
C LYS A 76 -5.68 4.02 -12.33
N VAL A 77 -5.67 2.87 -11.66
CA VAL A 77 -5.67 1.55 -12.31
C VAL A 77 -6.90 1.36 -13.18
N ASN A 78 -8.07 1.72 -12.67
CA ASN A 78 -9.35 1.53 -13.37
C ASN A 78 -9.55 2.49 -14.54
N TYR A 79 -9.04 3.73 -14.45
CA TYR A 79 -9.40 4.80 -15.38
C TYR A 79 -8.22 5.42 -16.14
N SER A 80 -6.97 5.04 -15.83
CA SER A 80 -5.85 5.43 -16.70
C SER A 80 -6.05 4.83 -18.09
N GLN A 81 -5.60 5.57 -19.09
CA GLN A 81 -5.55 5.12 -20.48
C GLN A 81 -4.09 5.11 -20.93
N SER A 82 -3.74 4.20 -21.82
CA SER A 82 -2.42 4.26 -22.47
C SER A 82 -2.33 5.47 -23.40
N TRP A 83 -1.12 5.90 -23.73
CA TRP A 83 -0.91 6.98 -24.68
C TRP A 83 -1.53 6.68 -26.05
N GLU A 84 -1.53 5.41 -26.47
CA GLU A 84 -2.17 4.95 -27.70
C GLU A 84 -3.71 4.98 -27.64
N GLU A 85 -4.31 4.75 -26.46
CA GLU A 85 -5.77 4.86 -26.29
C GLU A 85 -6.26 6.32 -26.32
N LEU A 86 -5.35 7.28 -26.12
CA LEU A 86 -5.64 8.73 -26.13
C LEU A 86 -5.39 9.40 -27.49
N SER A 87 -4.62 8.77 -28.38
CA SER A 87 -4.27 9.28 -29.72
C SER A 87 -5.29 8.90 -30.78
#